data_AF-A0A3S4I0Q1-F1
#
_entry.id   AF-A0A3S4I0Q1-F1
#
_cell.length_a   1.000
_cell.length_b   1.000
_cell.length_c   1.000
_cell.angle_alpha   90.00
_cell.angle_beta   90.00
_cell.angle_gamma   90.00
#
_symmetry.space_group_name_H-M   'P 1'
#
loop_
_entity.id
_entity.type
_entity.pdbx_description
1 polymer ?
#
loop_
_entity_poly.entity_id
_entity_poly.type
_entity_poly.pdbx_seq_one_letter_code
_entity_poly.pdbx_strand_id
1 'polypeptide(L)'
;MGGMALKNGGADVPTMMAALFGTLMVASCTEILLSRVLHLARRIITPLVSGIVVMIIGLSLIQVGLTSIGGGYAAMNDHTFGAPKNLLLAGAVLAVIILLNRQRNPYLRVASLVIAMAVGYLLAWALDMLPASQPVSNAAPITIPTPLYYGLGFDWNLLLPLMLIFMVTSLETIGDITATSDVSEQPVRGPLYMKRLKGGVLANGLNSMLSASSTPSRTPASARTTA
;
A
#
# COMPACT_ATOMS: atom_id res chain seq x y z
N MET A 1 16.47 -6.53 -2.70
CA MET A 1 17.79 -6.38 -3.37
C MET A 1 17.68 -5.89 -4.82
N GLY A 2 16.69 -6.29 -5.63
CA GLY A 2 16.57 -5.84 -7.04
C GLY A 2 16.49 -4.30 -7.23
N GLY A 3 15.66 -3.58 -6.48
CA GLY A 3 15.55 -2.12 -6.61
C GLY A 3 16.82 -1.36 -6.19
N MET A 4 17.60 -1.92 -5.25
CA MET A 4 18.92 -1.37 -4.90
C MET A 4 19.97 -1.69 -5.96
N ALA A 5 19.85 -2.83 -6.66
CA ALA A 5 20.74 -3.17 -7.78
C ALA A 5 20.55 -2.20 -8.96
N LEU A 6 19.30 -1.83 -9.29
CA LEU A 6 19.01 -0.82 -10.30
C LEU A 6 19.51 0.57 -9.89
N LYS A 7 19.31 0.96 -8.62
CA LYS A 7 19.83 2.22 -8.07
C LYS A 7 21.36 2.28 -8.08
N ASN A 8 22.02 1.18 -7.71
CA ASN A 8 23.48 1.08 -7.68
C ASN A 8 24.09 0.97 -9.09
N GLY A 9 23.32 0.51 -10.08
CA GLY A 9 23.69 0.50 -11.49
C GLY A 9 23.54 1.85 -12.20
N GLY A 10 23.17 2.91 -11.48
CA GLY A 10 23.04 4.26 -12.04
C GLY A 10 21.77 4.50 -12.87
N ALA A 11 20.76 3.63 -12.76
CA ALA A 11 19.50 3.82 -13.46
C ALA A 11 18.77 5.08 -12.94
N ASP A 12 18.26 5.87 -13.88
CA ASP A 12 17.43 7.03 -13.59
C ASP A 12 16.07 6.61 -13.00
N VAL A 13 15.46 7.51 -12.21
CA VAL A 13 14.18 7.25 -11.51
C VAL A 13 13.06 6.78 -12.45
N PRO A 14 12.86 7.37 -13.64
CA PRO A 14 11.86 6.90 -14.59
C PRO A 14 12.09 5.45 -15.04
N THR A 15 13.33 5.08 -15.37
CA THR A 15 13.67 3.71 -15.77
C THR A 15 13.45 2.70 -14.64
N MET A 16 13.79 3.06 -13.40
CA MET A 16 13.48 2.22 -12.24
C MET A 16 11.97 2.02 -12.07
N MET A 17 11.17 3.08 -12.25
CA MET A 17 9.71 2.98 -12.18
C MET A 17 9.16 2.12 -13.33
N ALA A 18 9.67 2.29 -14.55
CA ALA A 18 9.30 1.47 -15.70
C ALA A 18 9.56 -0.02 -15.45
N ALA A 19 10.74 -0.35 -14.90
CA ALA A 19 11.11 -1.71 -14.52
C ALA A 19 10.22 -2.28 -13.42
N LEU A 20 9.91 -1.49 -12.39
CA LEU A 20 9.01 -1.90 -11.31
C LEU A 20 7.60 -2.16 -11.81
N PHE A 21 6.99 -1.22 -12.54
CA PHE A 21 5.61 -1.35 -13.03
C PHE A 21 5.46 -2.47 -14.07
N GLY A 22 6.40 -2.60 -15.02
CA GLY A 22 6.35 -3.69 -15.98
C GLY A 22 6.58 -5.06 -15.35
N THR A 23 7.48 -5.16 -14.35
CA THR A 23 7.67 -6.41 -13.60
C THR A 23 6.47 -6.73 -12.70
N LEU A 24 5.85 -5.73 -12.07
CA LEU A 24 4.59 -5.88 -11.30
C LEU A 24 3.46 -6.42 -12.18
N MET A 25 3.34 -5.89 -13.40
CA MET A 25 2.33 -6.35 -14.36
C MET A 25 2.49 -7.85 -14.65
N VAL A 26 3.72 -8.32 -14.89
CA VAL A 26 4.00 -9.75 -15.10
C VAL A 26 3.84 -10.56 -13.81
N ALA A 27 4.33 -10.06 -12.69
CA ALA A 27 4.28 -10.78 -11.41
C ALA A 27 2.83 -10.97 -10.91
N SER A 28 1.91 -10.04 -11.23
CA SER A 28 0.49 -10.13 -10.89
C SER A 28 -0.21 -11.34 -11.55
N CYS A 29 0.33 -11.84 -12.67
CA CYS A 29 -0.12 -13.10 -13.28
C CYS A 29 -0.03 -14.29 -12.32
N THR A 30 0.85 -14.24 -11.31
CA THR A 30 0.96 -15.25 -10.26
C THR A 30 -0.37 -15.42 -9.52
N GLU A 31 -1.04 -14.33 -9.15
CA GLU A 31 -2.34 -14.39 -8.46
C GLU A 31 -3.44 -14.90 -9.39
N ILE A 32 -3.42 -14.46 -10.65
CA ILE A 32 -4.38 -14.88 -11.66
C ILE A 32 -4.28 -16.41 -11.87
N LEU A 33 -3.05 -16.94 -11.95
CA LEU A 33 -2.80 -18.37 -12.05
C LEU A 33 -3.21 -19.10 -10.76
N LEU A 34 -2.81 -18.56 -9.60
CA LEU A 34 -3.14 -19.13 -8.30
C LEU A 34 -4.65 -19.24 -8.09
N SER A 35 -5.42 -18.24 -8.55
CA SER A 35 -6.89 -18.22 -8.48
C SER A 35 -7.53 -19.46 -9.12
N ARG A 36 -6.93 -20.01 -10.18
CA ARG A 36 -7.45 -21.21 -10.86
C ARG A 36 -7.15 -22.48 -10.08
N VAL A 37 -5.96 -22.55 -9.47
CA VAL A 37 -5.47 -23.72 -8.71
C VAL A 37 -5.71 -23.62 -7.20
N LEU A 38 -6.54 -22.67 -6.74
CA LEU A 38 -6.83 -22.42 -5.32
C LEU A 38 -7.27 -23.66 -4.53
N HIS A 39 -7.94 -24.62 -5.18
CA HIS A 39 -8.36 -25.86 -4.55
C HIS A 39 -7.18 -26.71 -4.06
N LEU A 40 -6.05 -26.66 -4.76
CA LEU A 40 -4.79 -27.31 -4.36
C LEU A 40 -4.02 -26.45 -3.36
N ALA A 41 -3.97 -25.13 -3.58
CA ALA A 41 -3.24 -24.20 -2.75
C ALA A 41 -3.75 -24.17 -1.29
N ARG A 42 -5.05 -24.35 -1.05
CA ARG A 42 -5.65 -24.43 0.30
C ARG A 42 -5.16 -25.59 1.17
N ARG A 43 -4.53 -26.61 0.58
CA ARG A 43 -3.91 -27.67 1.39
C ARG A 43 -2.71 -27.16 2.18
N ILE A 44 -2.06 -26.11 1.66
CA ILE A 44 -0.90 -25.45 2.25
C ILE A 44 -1.34 -24.16 2.97
N ILE A 45 -2.31 -23.44 2.41
CA ILE A 45 -2.82 -22.17 2.91
C ILE A 45 -3.94 -22.43 3.91
N THR A 46 -3.57 -22.59 5.17
CA THR A 46 -4.52 -22.68 6.30
C THR A 46 -4.80 -21.29 6.88
N PRO A 47 -5.93 -21.09 7.60
CA PRO A 47 -6.20 -19.83 8.30
C PRO A 47 -5.09 -19.42 9.26
N LEU A 48 -4.40 -20.40 9.87
CA LEU A 48 -3.25 -20.17 10.74
C LEU A 48 -2.06 -19.58 9.97
N VAL A 49 -1.72 -20.13 8.81
CA VAL A 49 -0.63 -19.61 7.96
C VAL A 49 -0.96 -18.19 7.49
N SER A 50 -2.20 -17.97 7.02
CA SER A 50 -2.66 -16.64 6.60
C SER A 50 -2.57 -15.61 7.73
N GLY A 51 -3.02 -15.96 8.93
CA GLY A 51 -2.99 -15.07 10.09
C GLY A 51 -1.56 -14.69 10.50
N ILE A 52 -0.63 -15.67 10.51
CA ILE A 52 0.79 -15.40 10.84
C ILE A 52 1.41 -14.46 9.79
N VAL A 53 1.16 -14.70 8.50
CA VAL A 53 1.69 -13.87 7.42
C VAL A 53 1.19 -12.42 7.54
N VAL A 54 -0.12 -12.21 7.70
CA VAL A 54 -0.71 -10.87 7.86
C VAL A 54 -0.17 -10.17 9.10
N MET A 55 -0.02 -10.90 10.22
CA MET A 55 0.58 -10.34 11.43
C MET A 55 2.03 -9.90 11.19
N ILE A 56 2.86 -10.70 10.51
CA ILE A 56 4.25 -10.34 10.21
C ILE A 56 4.31 -9.11 9.30
N ILE A 57 3.44 -9.00 8.29
CA ILE A 57 3.32 -7.81 7.44
C ILE A 57 3.00 -6.59 8.31
N GLY A 58 1.96 -6.68 9.15
CA GLY A 58 1.55 -5.60 10.05
C GLY A 58 2.69 -5.14 10.97
N LEU A 59 3.38 -6.08 11.62
CA LEU A 59 4.52 -5.78 12.49
C LEU A 59 5.69 -5.13 11.73
N SER A 60 5.96 -5.56 10.49
CA SER A 60 7.01 -4.96 9.67
C SER A 60 6.70 -3.52 9.26
N LEU A 61 5.42 -3.19 9.06
CA LEU A 61 4.97 -1.84 8.72
C LEU A 61 4.99 -0.88 9.90
N ILE A 62 4.96 -1.38 11.15
CA ILE A 62 5.13 -0.54 12.36
C ILE A 62 6.45 0.23 12.29
N GLN A 63 7.54 -0.39 11.82
CA GLN A 63 8.84 0.29 11.70
C GLN A 63 8.77 1.49 10.74
N VAL A 64 8.08 1.34 9.61
CA VAL A 64 7.89 2.43 8.64
C VAL A 64 7.00 3.53 9.24
N GLY A 65 5.96 3.14 9.98
CA GLY A 65 5.10 4.06 10.73
C GLY A 65 5.87 4.88 11.77
N LEU A 66 6.69 4.22 12.60
CA LEU A 66 7.54 4.88 13.60
C LEU A 66 8.55 5.84 12.96
N THR A 67 9.15 5.45 11.83
CA THR A 67 10.03 6.34 11.06
C THR A 67 9.29 7.59 10.59
N SER A 68 8.03 7.43 10.14
CA SER A 68 7.18 8.55 9.72
C SER A 68 6.81 9.46 10.90
N ILE A 69 6.50 8.89 12.07
CA ILE A 69 6.25 9.64 13.32
C ILE A 69 7.46 10.48 13.73
N GLY A 70 8.68 9.96 13.52
CA GLY A 70 9.91 10.70 13.78
C GLY A 70 10.19 11.87 12.82
N GLY A 71 9.40 12.05 11.76
CA GLY A 71 9.62 13.06 10.72
C GLY A 71 10.11 12.50 9.38
N GLY A 72 10.12 11.17 9.23
CA GLY A 72 10.52 10.49 8.00
C GLY A 72 12.02 10.41 7.78
N TYR A 73 12.42 9.88 6.62
CA TYR A 73 13.83 9.69 6.26
C TYR A 73 14.59 11.02 6.11
N ALA A 74 13.92 12.12 5.73
CA ALA A 74 14.54 13.44 5.64
C ALA A 74 15.03 13.93 7.01
N ALA A 75 14.19 13.83 8.05
CA ALA A 75 14.57 14.22 9.41
C ALA A 75 15.73 13.37 9.97
N MET A 76 15.87 12.12 9.50
CA MET A 76 16.99 11.25 9.87
C MET A 76 18.32 11.71 9.26
N ASN A 77 18.28 12.21 8.02
CA ASN A 77 19.44 12.80 7.36
C ASN A 77 19.83 14.14 7.97
N ASP A 78 18.84 14.94 8.37
CA ASP A 78 19.04 16.28 8.97
C ASP A 78 19.30 16.25 10.48
N HIS A 79 19.47 15.06 11.09
CA HIS A 79 19.62 14.85 12.54
C HIS A 79 18.49 15.45 13.41
N THR A 80 17.31 15.70 12.84
CA THR A 80 16.12 16.22 13.53
C THR A 80 15.08 15.14 13.82
N PHE A 81 15.45 13.88 13.69
CA PHE A 81 14.56 12.75 13.92
C PHE A 81 14.00 12.76 15.34
N GLY A 82 12.68 12.63 15.46
CA GLY A 82 11.99 12.69 16.75
C GLY A 82 11.86 14.10 17.32
N ALA A 83 11.97 15.15 16.49
CA ALA A 83 11.70 16.53 16.93
C ALA A 83 10.32 16.61 17.64
N PRO A 84 10.21 17.36 18.75
CA PRO A 84 8.98 17.42 19.56
C PRO A 84 7.73 17.78 18.75
N LYS A 85 7.86 18.65 17.75
CA LYS A 85 6.78 19.02 16.83
C LYS A 85 6.19 17.83 16.06
N ASN A 86 7.04 16.92 15.58
CA ASN A 86 6.62 15.74 14.82
C ASN A 86 5.91 14.73 15.74
N LEU A 87 6.46 14.54 16.95
CA LEU A 87 5.89 13.64 17.95
C LEU A 87 4.56 14.16 18.50
N LEU A 88 4.43 15.48 18.72
CA LEU A 88 3.17 16.11 19.14
C LEU A 88 2.10 15.97 18.07
N LEU A 89 2.43 16.20 16.80
CA LEU A 89 1.51 16.02 15.68
C LEU A 89 1.02 14.57 15.58
N ALA A 90 1.95 13.61 15.58
CA ALA A 90 1.64 12.18 15.54
C ALA A 90 0.82 11.74 16.76
N GLY A 91 1.20 12.21 17.95
CA GLY A 91 0.49 11.96 19.20
C GLY A 91 -0.94 12.49 19.19
N ALA A 92 -1.16 13.69 18.64
CA ALA A 92 -2.49 14.27 18.48
C ALA A 92 -3.36 13.44 17.53
N VAL A 93 -2.82 13.04 16.36
CA VAL A 93 -3.52 12.15 15.42
C VAL A 93 -3.88 10.82 16.09
N LEU A 94 -2.92 10.21 16.79
CA LEU A 94 -3.15 8.96 17.52
C LEU A 94 -4.22 9.10 18.61
N ALA A 95 -4.18 10.20 19.38
CA ALA A 95 -5.18 10.49 20.40
C ALA A 95 -6.59 10.61 19.81
N VAL A 96 -6.73 11.29 18.66
CA VAL A 96 -8.01 11.38 17.94
C VAL A 96 -8.49 10.01 17.48
N ILE A 97 -7.61 9.17 16.92
CA ILE A 97 -7.95 7.80 16.51
C ILE A 97 -8.49 7.00 17.71
N ILE A 98 -7.79 7.04 18.85
CA ILE A 98 -8.17 6.31 20.06
C ILE A 98 -9.51 6.81 20.61
N LEU A 99 -9.69 8.14 20.68
CA LEU A 99 -10.91 8.75 21.20
C LEU A 99 -12.14 8.42 20.34
N LEU A 100 -11.98 8.43 19.02
CA LEU A 100 -13.04 8.06 18.07
C LEU A 100 -13.32 6.56 18.06
N ASN A 101 -12.30 5.71 18.19
CA ASN A 101 -12.49 4.25 18.30
C ASN A 101 -13.21 3.83 19.58
N ARG A 102 -13.10 4.62 20.65
CA ARG A 102 -13.82 4.38 21.91
C ARG A 102 -15.32 4.75 21.85
N GLN A 103 -15.76 5.48 20.82
CA GLN A 103 -17.16 5.90 20.71
C GLN A 103 -18.10 4.70 20.46
N ARG A 104 -19.30 4.74 21.04
CA ARG A 104 -20.33 3.70 20.82
C ARG A 104 -20.86 3.71 19.38
N ASN A 105 -20.82 4.85 18.70
CA ASN A 105 -21.32 4.99 17.33
C ASN A 105 -20.40 4.24 16.34
N PRO A 106 -20.88 3.19 15.64
CA PRO A 106 -20.06 2.41 14.70
C PRO A 106 -19.56 3.25 13.52
N TYR A 107 -20.32 4.23 13.04
CA TYR A 107 -19.92 5.08 11.93
C TYR A 107 -18.69 5.94 12.27
N LEU A 108 -18.62 6.45 13.50
CA LEU A 108 -17.46 7.21 13.98
C LEU A 108 -16.21 6.34 14.12
N ARG A 109 -16.37 5.06 14.49
CA ARG A 109 -15.25 4.11 14.58
C ARG A 109 -14.65 3.83 13.21
N VAL A 110 -15.49 3.55 12.21
CA VAL A 110 -15.04 3.30 10.83
C VAL A 110 -14.43 4.56 10.20
N ALA A 111 -14.98 5.74 10.45
CA ALA A 111 -14.46 7.00 9.92
C ALA A 111 -13.25 7.57 10.68
N SER A 112 -12.83 6.95 11.79
CA SER A 112 -11.83 7.49 12.71
C SER A 112 -10.50 7.86 12.04
N LEU A 113 -10.02 7.01 11.12
CA LEU A 113 -8.76 7.25 10.42
C LEU A 113 -8.85 8.46 9.48
N VAL A 114 -9.96 8.62 8.75
CA VAL A 114 -10.18 9.76 7.85
C VAL A 114 -10.27 11.07 8.64
N ILE A 115 -11.04 11.07 9.74
CA ILE A 115 -11.19 12.25 10.59
C ILE A 115 -9.85 12.62 11.25
N ALA A 116 -9.11 11.64 11.78
CA ALA A 116 -7.82 11.88 12.39
C ALA A 116 -6.78 12.42 11.40
N MET A 117 -6.79 11.94 10.16
CA MET A 117 -5.95 12.47 9.07
C MET A 117 -6.30 13.93 8.76
N ALA A 118 -7.60 14.27 8.69
CA ALA A 118 -8.04 15.65 8.48
C ALA A 118 -7.61 16.58 9.62
N VAL A 119 -7.77 16.14 10.89
CA VAL A 119 -7.31 16.89 12.06
C VAL A 119 -5.80 17.05 12.06
N GLY A 120 -5.05 15.98 11.75
CA GLY A 120 -3.59 16.03 11.62
C GLY A 120 -3.13 17.01 10.56
N TYR A 121 -3.80 17.04 9.41
CA TYR A 121 -3.51 18.00 8.35
C TYR A 121 -3.76 19.45 8.79
N LEU A 122 -4.88 19.72 9.46
CA LEU A 122 -5.20 21.06 10.00
C LEU A 122 -4.18 21.51 11.07
N LEU A 123 -3.73 20.59 11.93
CA LEU A 123 -2.69 20.88 12.91
C LEU A 123 -1.34 21.15 12.23
N ALA A 124 -0.97 20.37 11.21
CA ALA A 124 0.25 20.60 10.45
C ALA A 124 0.23 21.96 9.74
N TRP A 125 -0.94 22.39 9.24
CA TRP A 125 -1.13 23.73 8.70
C TRP A 125 -0.96 24.81 9.76
N ALA A 126 -1.58 24.66 10.93
CA ALA A 126 -1.47 25.62 12.03
C ALA A 126 -0.06 25.74 12.64
N LEU A 127 0.76 24.70 12.48
CA LEU A 127 2.17 24.66 12.94
C LEU A 127 3.17 25.08 11.84
N ASP A 128 2.69 25.58 10.69
CA ASP A 128 3.53 25.94 9.53
C ASP A 128 4.46 24.80 9.06
N MET A 129 3.99 23.56 9.18
CA MET A 129 4.73 22.36 8.78
C MET A 129 4.42 21.91 7.34
N LEU A 130 3.57 22.64 6.63
CA LEU A 130 3.27 22.35 5.24
C LEU A 130 4.36 22.94 4.33
N PRO A 131 4.70 22.26 3.21
CA PRO A 131 5.59 22.83 2.21
C PRO A 131 5.06 24.19 1.74
N ALA A 132 5.95 25.16 1.55
CA ALA A 132 5.59 26.45 0.97
C ALA A 132 4.80 26.22 -0.32
N SER A 133 3.66 26.93 -0.45
CA SER A 133 2.77 26.83 -1.60
C SER A 133 3.49 27.29 -2.87
N GLN A 134 4.15 26.35 -3.53
CA GLN A 134 4.52 26.50 -4.94
C GLN A 134 3.20 26.79 -5.69
N PRO A 135 3.11 27.89 -6.45
CA PRO A 135 1.88 28.22 -7.15
C PRO A 135 1.50 27.03 -8.03
N VAL A 136 0.29 26.50 -7.78
CA VAL A 136 -0.35 25.45 -8.57
C VAL A 136 -0.80 26.08 -9.90
N SER A 137 0.12 26.67 -10.65
CA SER A 137 -0.22 27.58 -11.73
C SER A 137 -0.66 26.87 -13.01
N ASN A 138 -0.57 25.53 -13.09
CA ASN A 138 -0.92 24.77 -14.29
C ASN A 138 -1.41 23.32 -14.00
N ALA A 139 -2.01 23.05 -12.85
CA ALA A 139 -2.62 21.73 -12.63
C ALA A 139 -4.00 21.69 -13.31
N ALA A 140 -4.15 20.86 -14.34
CA ALA A 140 -5.45 20.64 -14.96
C ALA A 140 -6.45 20.11 -13.91
N PRO A 141 -7.69 20.64 -13.83
CA PRO A 141 -8.69 20.20 -12.86
C PRO A 141 -9.11 18.74 -13.07
N ILE A 142 -8.88 18.21 -14.28
CA ILE A 142 -9.11 16.81 -14.64
C ILE A 142 -7.79 16.25 -15.17
N THR A 143 -7.30 15.17 -14.55
CA THR A 143 -6.14 14.42 -15.02
C THR A 143 -6.60 13.04 -15.45
N ILE A 144 -6.40 12.72 -16.73
CA ILE A 144 -6.67 11.38 -17.27
C ILE A 144 -5.40 10.54 -17.05
N PRO A 145 -5.49 9.34 -16.45
CA PRO A 145 -4.33 8.48 -16.29
C PRO A 145 -3.82 8.08 -17.68
N THR A 146 -2.54 8.33 -17.95
CA THR A 146 -1.90 7.91 -19.20
C THR A 146 -1.38 6.48 -19.01
N PRO A 147 -1.89 5.49 -19.78
CA PRO A 147 -1.34 4.15 -19.70
C PRO A 147 0.15 4.16 -20.01
N LEU A 148 0.93 3.38 -19.24
CA LEU A 148 2.36 3.16 -19.46
C LEU A 148 3.21 4.45 -19.49
N TYR A 149 2.91 5.42 -18.62
CA TYR A 149 3.63 6.71 -18.56
C TYR A 149 5.15 6.58 -18.49
N TYR A 150 5.66 5.68 -17.64
CA TYR A 150 7.09 5.43 -17.50
C TYR A 150 7.66 4.47 -18.57
N GLY A 151 6.80 3.87 -19.40
CA GLY A 151 7.16 2.79 -20.32
C GLY A 151 7.08 1.40 -19.68
N LEU A 152 7.43 0.37 -20.46
CA LEU A 152 7.49 -1.02 -20.03
C LEU A 152 8.95 -1.44 -19.82
N GLY A 153 9.35 -1.63 -18.56
CA GLY A 153 10.62 -2.24 -18.21
C GLY A 153 10.40 -3.58 -17.50
N PHE A 154 11.38 -4.46 -17.58
CA PHE A 154 11.31 -5.77 -16.94
C PHE A 154 12.65 -6.12 -16.30
N ASP A 155 12.61 -6.57 -15.05
CA ASP A 155 13.80 -6.98 -14.30
C ASP A 155 13.57 -8.35 -13.64
N TRP A 156 14.38 -9.32 -14.03
CA TRP A 156 14.36 -10.68 -13.48
C TRP A 156 14.67 -10.72 -11.97
N ASN A 157 15.48 -9.80 -11.46
CA ASN A 157 15.82 -9.72 -10.04
C ASN A 157 14.64 -9.19 -9.20
N LEU A 158 13.73 -8.44 -9.82
CA LEU A 158 12.50 -7.97 -9.19
C LEU A 158 11.37 -9.00 -9.32
N LEU A 159 11.39 -9.83 -10.36
CA LEU A 159 10.32 -10.78 -10.62
C LEU A 159 10.07 -11.73 -9.45
N LEU A 160 11.09 -12.45 -8.99
CA LEU A 160 10.91 -13.46 -7.95
C LEU A 160 10.41 -12.88 -6.61
N PRO A 161 11.00 -11.77 -6.08
CA PRO A 161 10.44 -11.11 -4.90
C PRO A 161 9.00 -10.63 -5.08
N LEU A 162 8.67 -10.05 -6.25
CA LEU A 162 7.31 -9.58 -6.52
C LEU A 162 6.31 -10.73 -6.66
N MET A 163 6.70 -11.85 -7.26
CA MET A 163 5.87 -13.06 -7.31
C MET A 163 5.55 -13.58 -5.91
N LEU A 164 6.52 -13.54 -4.99
CA LEU A 164 6.30 -13.91 -3.59
C LEU A 164 5.37 -12.92 -2.87
N ILE A 165 5.53 -11.62 -3.12
CA ILE A 165 4.61 -10.60 -2.59
C ILE A 165 3.19 -10.84 -3.12
N PHE A 166 3.03 -11.13 -4.41
CA PHE A 166 1.72 -11.46 -4.98
C PHE A 166 1.14 -12.77 -4.45
N MET A 167 1.99 -13.75 -4.15
CA MET A 167 1.52 -14.95 -3.45
C MET A 167 1.00 -14.60 -2.05
N VAL A 168 1.69 -13.71 -1.33
CA VAL A 168 1.29 -13.24 0.00
C VAL A 168 -0.01 -12.43 -0.05
N THR A 169 -0.19 -11.53 -1.01
CA THR A 169 -1.45 -10.77 -1.18
C THR A 169 -2.63 -11.67 -1.50
N SER A 170 -2.39 -12.79 -2.19
CA SER A 170 -3.43 -13.81 -2.37
C SER A 170 -3.80 -14.50 -1.05
N LEU A 171 -2.86 -14.70 -0.11
CA LEU A 171 -3.15 -15.21 1.24
C LEU A 171 -3.98 -14.19 2.03
N GLU A 172 -3.58 -12.93 2.02
CA GLU A 172 -4.29 -11.83 2.65
C GLU A 172 -5.74 -11.73 2.14
N THR A 173 -5.92 -11.74 0.81
CA THR A 173 -7.24 -11.75 0.16
C THR A 173 -8.11 -12.93 0.63
N ILE A 174 -7.52 -14.11 0.80
CA ILE A 174 -8.25 -15.27 1.35
C ILE A 174 -8.67 -15.02 2.80
N GLY A 175 -7.77 -14.49 3.63
CA GLY A 175 -8.05 -14.10 5.01
C GLY A 175 -9.20 -13.09 5.11
N ASP A 176 -9.13 -12.02 4.32
CA ASP A 176 -10.13 -10.94 4.30
C ASP A 176 -11.50 -11.43 3.87
N ILE A 177 -11.58 -12.25 2.82
CA ILE A 177 -12.85 -12.82 2.35
C ILE A 177 -13.41 -13.80 3.40
N THR A 178 -12.54 -14.54 4.10
CA THR A 178 -12.96 -15.45 5.16
C THR A 178 -13.52 -14.67 6.35
N ALA A 179 -12.81 -13.65 6.82
CA ALA A 179 -13.25 -12.79 7.92
C ALA A 179 -14.53 -12.02 7.55
N THR A 180 -14.60 -11.48 6.34
CA THR A 180 -15.81 -10.80 5.83
C THR A 180 -16.99 -11.77 5.73
N SER A 181 -16.74 -13.02 5.31
CA SER A 181 -17.80 -14.04 5.27
C SER A 181 -18.29 -14.38 6.68
N ASP A 182 -17.39 -14.53 7.64
CA ASP A 182 -17.75 -14.83 9.04
C ASP A 182 -18.56 -13.69 9.68
N VAL A 183 -18.09 -12.45 9.56
CA VAL A 183 -18.78 -11.25 10.08
C VAL A 183 -20.12 -10.99 9.38
N SER A 184 -20.25 -11.38 8.12
CA SER A 184 -21.50 -11.22 7.34
C SER A 184 -22.44 -12.44 7.42
N GLU A 185 -22.18 -13.37 8.34
CA GLU A 185 -22.95 -14.61 8.53
C GLU A 185 -23.08 -15.46 7.25
N GLN A 186 -22.02 -15.45 6.44
CA GLN A 186 -21.93 -16.15 5.18
C GLN A 186 -21.14 -17.47 5.30
N PRO A 187 -21.34 -18.43 4.38
CA PRO A 187 -20.62 -19.70 4.43
C PRO A 187 -19.11 -19.53 4.25
N VAL A 188 -18.34 -20.05 5.21
CA VAL A 188 -16.86 -20.15 5.16
C VAL A 188 -16.36 -21.50 4.64
N ARG A 189 -17.28 -22.34 4.13
CA ARG A 189 -17.02 -23.66 3.55
C ARG A 189 -17.97 -23.94 2.38
N GLY A 190 -17.62 -24.93 1.56
CA GLY A 190 -18.44 -25.38 0.44
C GLY A 190 -18.18 -24.64 -0.90
N PRO A 191 -19.01 -24.92 -1.92
CA PRO A 191 -18.78 -24.46 -3.29
C PRO A 191 -18.96 -22.94 -3.45
N LEU A 192 -19.91 -22.33 -2.72
CA LEU A 192 -20.13 -20.88 -2.76
C LEU A 192 -18.91 -20.11 -2.23
N TYR A 193 -18.38 -20.55 -1.08
CA TYR A 193 -17.14 -20.03 -0.51
C TYR A 193 -15.95 -20.20 -1.47
N MET A 194 -15.87 -21.35 -2.15
CA MET A 194 -14.85 -21.58 -3.18
C MET A 194 -14.96 -20.60 -4.34
N LYS A 195 -16.18 -20.35 -4.84
CA LYS A 195 -16.42 -19.37 -5.89
C LYS A 195 -16.01 -17.96 -5.47
N ARG A 196 -16.30 -17.55 -4.23
CA ARG A 196 -15.90 -16.24 -3.68
C ARG A 196 -14.39 -16.07 -3.61
N LEU A 197 -13.68 -17.07 -3.08
CA LEU A 197 -12.23 -17.03 -3.00
C LEU A 197 -11.57 -17.01 -4.39
N LYS A 198 -12.04 -17.83 -5.34
CA LYS A 198 -11.55 -17.80 -6.72
C LYS A 198 -11.80 -16.46 -7.39
N GLY A 199 -13.01 -15.91 -7.25
CA GLY A 199 -13.37 -14.62 -7.79
C GLY A 199 -12.58 -13.47 -7.17
N GLY A 200 -12.40 -13.48 -5.85
CA GLY A 200 -11.69 -12.44 -5.11
C GLY A 200 -10.19 -12.39 -5.45
N VAL A 201 -9.51 -13.54 -5.43
CA VAL A 201 -8.08 -13.61 -5.80
C VAL A 201 -7.88 -13.26 -7.28
N LEU A 202 -8.78 -13.70 -8.17
CA LEU A 202 -8.74 -13.31 -9.59
C LEU A 202 -8.93 -11.80 -9.77
N ALA A 203 -9.89 -11.21 -9.06
CA ALA A 203 -10.14 -9.78 -9.10
C ALA A 203 -8.95 -8.98 -8.56
N ASN A 204 -8.30 -9.46 -7.50
CA ASN A 204 -7.08 -8.84 -6.95
C ASN A 204 -5.94 -8.83 -7.98
N GLY A 205 -5.69 -9.97 -8.62
CA GLY A 205 -4.64 -10.09 -9.64
C GLY A 205 -4.91 -9.22 -10.87
N LEU A 206 -6.14 -9.23 -11.37
CA LEU A 206 -6.53 -8.38 -12.51
C LEU A 206 -6.46 -6.90 -12.17
N ASN A 207 -6.93 -6.51 -10.99
CA ASN A 207 -6.85 -5.12 -10.52
C ASN A 207 -5.39 -4.66 -10.40
N SER A 208 -4.52 -5.52 -9.89
CA SER A 208 -3.08 -5.25 -9.76
C SER A 208 -2.41 -5.09 -11.14
N MET A 209 -2.73 -5.97 -12.09
CA MET A 209 -2.25 -5.89 -13.47
C MET A 209 -2.68 -4.57 -14.14
N LEU A 210 -3.96 -4.21 -14.02
CA LEU A 210 -4.51 -2.98 -14.58
C LEU A 210 -3.90 -1.75 -13.91
N SER A 211 -3.80 -1.74 -12.59
CA SER A 211 -3.21 -0.63 -11.81
C SER A 211 -1.75 -0.39 -12.19
N ALA A 212 -0.98 -1.46 -12.44
CA ALA A 212 0.41 -1.35 -12.89
C ALA A 212 0.51 -0.71 -14.29
N SER A 213 -0.47 -0.94 -15.17
CA SER A 213 -0.53 -0.34 -16.51
C SER A 213 -0.98 1.13 -16.50
N SER A 214 -1.80 1.54 -15.52
CA SER A 214 -2.44 2.86 -15.46
C SER A 214 -1.71 3.82 -14.53
N THR A 215 -0.44 4.11 -14.80
CA THR A 215 0.34 5.01 -13.94
C THR A 215 -0.05 6.49 -14.14
N PRO A 216 -0.24 7.29 -13.06
CA PRO A 216 -0.52 8.71 -13.21
C PRO A 216 0.67 9.46 -13.82
N SER A 217 0.42 10.33 -14.81
CA SER A 217 1.41 11.13 -15.53
C SER A 217 2.03 12.30 -14.75
N ARG A 218 2.02 12.25 -13.41
CA ARG A 218 2.48 13.41 -12.64
C ARG A 218 3.99 13.55 -12.83
N THR A 219 4.41 14.65 -13.45
CA THR A 219 5.80 15.04 -13.66
C THR A 219 6.63 14.83 -12.39
N PRO A 220 7.88 14.31 -12.48
CA PRO A 220 8.76 14.04 -11.34
C PRO A 220 9.26 15.30 -10.59
N ALA A 221 8.60 16.46 -10.76
CA ALA A 221 8.93 17.68 -10.05
C ALA A 221 8.77 17.55 -8.52
N SER A 222 7.82 16.72 -8.04
CA SER A 222 7.67 16.49 -6.58
C SER A 222 8.70 15.54 -5.98
N ALA A 223 9.50 14.84 -6.80
CA ALA A 223 10.61 14.02 -6.33
C ALA A 223 11.91 14.81 -6.19
N ARG A 224 11.93 16.09 -6.63
CA ARG A 224 13.12 16.96 -6.60
C ARG A 224 13.19 17.84 -5.35
N THR A 225 12.22 17.75 -4.43
CA THR A 225 12.16 18.52 -3.18
C THR A 225 12.49 17.71 -1.92
N THR A 226 12.97 16.47 -2.07
CA THR A 226 13.47 15.67 -0.94
C THR A 226 14.86 15.11 -1.25
N ALA A 227 15.77 15.99 -1.61
CA ALA A 227 17.22 15.78 -1.57
C ALA A 227 17.83 16.92 -0.75
#